data_AF-K5V7M3-F1
#
_entry.id   AF-K5V7M3-F1
#
_cell.length_a   1.000
_cell.length_b   1.000
_cell.length_c   1.000
_cell.angle_alpha   90.00
_cell.angle_beta   90.00
_cell.angle_gamma   90.00
#
_symmetry.space_group_name_H-M   'P 1'
#
loop_
_entity.id
_entity.type
_entity.pdbx_description
1 polymer ?
#
loop_
_entity_poly.entity_id
_entity_poly.type
_entity_poly.pdbx_seq_one_letter_code
_entity_poly.pdbx_strand_id
1 'polypeptide(L)'
;MWSIVKVLSALALPLLVRATPTPEPRAMSRAGQGSICSTKKFNIEAMFDEMLGADNKLTKPVAEYPTFVALSVGYQNYSCLDNGTWFNIGAVTELFDISCIPDESIAPFTTFVANFWEAAGEGVSPQEVIDLATQGASSNFSLGIHYWIPSPLEPSNPLAISSVWDFSQQRLKGDPNVKNAFVVGGDTAMVPSPENATFDAPWISSAVITLDGKKDGMLADQIYRIHCNDGNYPPGTCTPGQPQALVKSTLNFWMYGGAWADTIF
;
A
#
# COMPACT_ATOMS: atom_id res chain seq x y z
N MET A 1 -8.16 3.83 -95.01
CA MET A 1 -6.74 3.68 -95.36
C MET A 1 -5.90 4.10 -94.15
N TRP A 2 -4.96 3.24 -93.73
CA TRP A 2 -3.78 3.49 -92.85
C TRP A 2 -4.09 3.83 -91.38
N SER A 3 -4.01 2.90 -90.41
CA SER A 3 -2.84 2.18 -89.83
C SER A 3 -1.93 3.07 -88.96
N ILE A 4 -1.78 2.71 -87.66
CA ILE A 4 -0.52 2.34 -86.99
C ILE A 4 -0.67 2.42 -85.46
N VAL A 5 -0.26 1.33 -84.80
CA VAL A 5 -0.01 1.12 -83.37
C VAL A 5 1.17 1.96 -82.89
N LYS A 6 1.10 2.55 -81.69
CA LYS A 6 2.29 2.83 -80.86
C LYS A 6 2.02 2.60 -79.37
N VAL A 7 2.82 1.68 -78.84
CA VAL A 7 3.09 1.39 -77.43
C VAL A 7 3.82 2.57 -76.79
N LEU A 8 3.49 2.92 -75.54
CA LEU A 8 4.39 3.61 -74.63
C LEU A 8 4.20 3.09 -73.20
N SER A 9 5.27 2.45 -72.73
CA SER A 9 5.54 2.03 -71.36
C SER A 9 6.08 3.21 -70.56
N ALA A 10 5.64 3.40 -69.32
CA ALA A 10 6.32 4.28 -68.36
C ALA A 10 6.04 3.89 -66.90
N LEU A 11 7.02 3.22 -66.30
CA LEU A 11 7.56 3.37 -64.94
C LEU A 11 6.59 3.67 -63.78
N ALA A 12 6.33 2.64 -62.98
CA ALA A 12 5.96 2.79 -61.57
C ALA A 12 7.23 3.09 -60.74
N LEU A 13 7.30 4.27 -60.12
CA LEU A 13 8.24 4.55 -59.03
C LEU A 13 7.72 3.93 -57.72
N PRO A 14 8.52 3.13 -56.98
CA PRO A 14 8.21 2.85 -55.59
C PRO A 14 8.57 4.09 -54.75
N LEU A 15 7.56 4.70 -54.12
CA LEU A 15 7.76 5.66 -53.04
C LEU A 15 8.37 4.92 -51.84
N LEU A 16 9.68 5.07 -51.63
CA LEU A 16 10.29 4.76 -50.33
C LEU A 16 9.78 5.78 -49.31
N VAL A 17 8.75 5.41 -48.56
CA VAL A 17 8.40 6.06 -47.31
C VAL A 17 9.52 5.72 -46.32
N ARG A 18 10.44 6.68 -46.11
CA ARG A 18 11.33 6.65 -44.93
C ARG A 18 10.45 6.77 -43.70
N ALA A 19 10.23 5.66 -43.00
CA ALA A 19 9.72 5.70 -41.64
C ALA A 19 10.75 6.47 -40.80
N THR A 20 10.45 7.73 -40.49
CA THR A 20 11.15 8.44 -39.43
C THR A 20 10.88 7.66 -38.13
N PRO A 21 11.92 7.27 -37.37
CA PRO A 21 11.70 6.62 -36.08
C PRO A 21 10.79 7.53 -35.25
N THR A 22 9.64 7.01 -34.85
CA THR A 22 8.79 7.63 -33.84
C THR A 22 9.69 7.95 -32.65
N PRO A 23 9.75 9.21 -32.18
CA PRO A 23 10.50 9.52 -30.98
C PRO A 23 9.99 8.61 -29.87
N GLU A 24 10.86 7.75 -29.38
CA GLU A 24 10.61 6.96 -28.18
C GLU A 24 10.20 7.97 -27.09
N PRO A 25 9.06 7.77 -26.38
CA PRO A 25 8.65 8.70 -25.36
C PRO A 25 9.80 8.83 -24.37
N ARG A 26 10.38 10.03 -24.31
CA ARG A 26 11.44 10.39 -23.39
C ARG A 26 10.96 9.97 -22.00
N ALA A 27 11.65 9.01 -21.37
CA ALA A 27 11.32 8.59 -20.01
C ALA A 27 11.23 9.85 -19.16
N MET A 28 10.01 10.23 -18.78
CA MET A 28 9.81 11.29 -17.79
C MET A 28 10.56 10.82 -16.55
N SER A 29 11.46 11.66 -16.05
CA SER A 29 12.07 11.45 -14.75
C SER A 29 10.94 11.26 -13.73
N ARG A 30 10.81 10.04 -13.18
CA ARG A 30 9.82 9.70 -12.15
C ARG A 30 10.20 10.23 -10.76
N ALA A 31 11.13 11.18 -10.69
CA ALA A 31 11.57 11.79 -9.45
C ALA A 31 10.35 12.40 -8.72
N GLY A 32 10.07 11.90 -7.51
CA GLY A 32 8.94 12.30 -6.68
C GLY A 32 7.69 11.39 -6.76
N GLN A 33 7.68 10.35 -7.60
CA GLN A 33 6.56 9.40 -7.72
C GLN A 33 6.75 8.12 -6.88
N GLY A 34 7.94 7.91 -6.31
CA GLY A 34 8.27 6.78 -5.43
C GLY A 34 8.40 7.19 -3.96
N SER A 35 9.00 6.30 -3.17
CA SER A 35 9.47 6.63 -1.82
C SER A 35 10.44 7.82 -1.81
N ILE A 36 10.48 8.58 -0.72
CA ILE A 36 11.37 9.76 -0.59
C ILE A 36 12.83 9.34 -0.59
N CYS A 37 13.17 8.24 0.08
CA CYS A 37 14.50 7.68 0.13
C CYS A 37 14.54 6.28 -0.47
N SER A 38 15.76 5.83 -0.79
CA SER A 38 16.01 4.48 -1.31
C SER A 38 15.40 3.42 -0.38
N THR A 39 14.67 2.49 -0.98
CA THR A 39 14.09 1.35 -0.28
C THR A 39 14.96 0.09 -0.36
N LYS A 40 16.11 0.15 -1.06
CA LYS A 40 17.01 -1.02 -1.23
C LYS A 40 17.65 -1.51 0.06
N LYS A 41 17.62 -0.70 1.11
CA LYS A 41 18.10 -1.08 2.44
C LYS A 41 17.16 -2.02 3.20
N PHE A 42 15.89 -2.12 2.79
CA PHE A 42 14.89 -2.91 3.51
C PHE A 42 14.85 -4.34 2.98
N ASN A 43 15.20 -5.30 3.84
CA ASN A 43 15.11 -6.74 3.56
C ASN A 43 14.34 -7.46 4.67
N ILE A 44 13.02 -7.51 4.52
CA ILE A 44 12.13 -8.08 5.53
C ILE A 44 12.16 -9.62 5.59
N GLU A 45 12.72 -10.31 4.59
CA GLU A 45 12.85 -11.78 4.66
C GLU A 45 13.76 -12.19 5.82
N ALA A 46 14.89 -11.50 6.00
CA ALA A 46 15.81 -11.75 7.10
C ALA A 46 15.14 -11.51 8.46
N MET A 47 14.31 -10.47 8.55
CA MET A 47 13.54 -10.16 9.76
C MET A 47 12.51 -11.24 10.07
N PHE A 48 11.83 -11.80 9.06
CA PHE A 48 10.88 -12.90 9.29
C PHE A 48 11.58 -14.14 9.86
N ASP A 49 12.74 -14.50 9.32
CA ASP A 49 13.50 -15.64 9.83
C ASP A 49 13.95 -15.42 11.28
N GLU A 50 14.36 -14.19 11.64
CA GLU A 50 14.77 -13.83 13.01
C GLU A 50 13.60 -13.79 13.99
N MET A 51 12.49 -13.15 13.63
CA MET A 51 11.39 -12.84 14.56
C MET A 51 10.30 -13.91 14.61
N LEU A 52 10.08 -14.63 13.51
CA LEU A 52 9.02 -15.63 13.40
C LEU A 52 9.57 -17.06 13.34
N GLY A 53 10.78 -17.25 12.81
CA GLY A 53 11.43 -18.54 12.69
C GLY A 53 10.52 -19.60 12.04
N ALA A 54 10.35 -20.75 12.71
CA ALA A 54 9.54 -21.86 12.22
C ALA A 54 8.02 -21.55 12.16
N ASP A 55 7.55 -20.53 12.87
CA ASP A 55 6.14 -20.12 12.89
C ASP A 55 5.79 -19.13 11.77
N ASN A 56 6.77 -18.76 10.93
CA ASN A 56 6.55 -17.88 9.80
C ASN A 56 5.57 -18.50 8.78
N LYS A 57 4.40 -17.87 8.66
CA LYS A 57 3.40 -18.20 7.63
C LYS A 57 3.29 -17.13 6.56
N LEU A 58 4.02 -16.03 6.68
CA LEU A 58 3.97 -14.92 5.74
C LEU A 58 4.56 -15.36 4.40
N THR A 59 3.85 -15.04 3.31
CA THR A 59 4.34 -15.35 1.97
C THR A 59 5.65 -14.61 1.70
N LYS A 60 6.54 -15.16 0.87
CA LYS A 60 7.78 -14.46 0.49
C LYS A 60 7.52 -13.22 -0.39
N PRO A 61 8.36 -12.17 -0.29
CA PRO A 61 8.30 -11.02 -1.17
C PRO A 61 8.30 -11.39 -2.65
N VAL A 62 7.44 -10.74 -3.42
CA VAL A 62 7.35 -10.91 -4.89
C VAL A 62 8.45 -10.16 -5.65
N ALA A 63 9.19 -9.29 -4.96
CA ALA A 63 10.34 -8.55 -5.50
C ALA A 63 11.39 -8.36 -4.40
N GLU A 64 12.62 -8.06 -4.81
CA GLU A 64 13.77 -7.93 -3.91
C GLU A 64 13.62 -6.77 -2.90
N TYR A 65 13.01 -5.66 -3.33
CA TYR A 65 12.86 -4.45 -2.52
C TYR A 65 11.43 -3.90 -2.61
N PRO A 66 10.92 -3.27 -1.55
CA PRO A 66 9.60 -2.63 -1.59
C PRO A 66 9.66 -1.36 -2.45
N THR A 67 8.55 -1.05 -3.11
CA THR A 67 8.33 0.22 -3.80
C THR A 67 8.07 1.35 -2.79
N PHE A 68 7.25 1.07 -1.78
CA PHE A 68 6.91 2.01 -0.70
C PHE A 68 7.09 1.39 0.68
N VAL A 69 7.57 2.20 1.62
CA VAL A 69 7.59 1.86 3.05
C VAL A 69 6.86 2.96 3.82
N ALA A 70 5.78 2.59 4.49
CA ALA A 70 4.86 3.53 5.10
C ALA A 70 4.64 3.24 6.59
N LEU A 71 4.60 4.28 7.40
CA LEU A 71 3.96 4.30 8.72
C LEU A 71 2.49 4.64 8.53
N SER A 72 1.64 4.00 9.32
CA SER A 72 0.20 4.20 9.35
C SER A 72 -0.22 4.62 10.73
N VAL A 73 -0.91 5.75 10.88
CA VAL A 73 -1.38 6.27 12.16
C VAL A 73 -2.88 6.52 12.09
N GLY A 74 -3.65 6.01 13.06
CA GLY A 74 -5.08 6.24 13.15
C GLY A 74 -5.80 5.23 14.03
N TYR A 75 -7.01 4.84 13.62
CA TYR A 75 -7.88 3.97 14.43
C TYR A 75 -8.30 2.72 13.69
N GLN A 76 -8.26 1.59 14.40
CA GLN A 76 -8.97 0.35 14.09
C GLN A 76 -10.39 0.42 14.67
N ASN A 77 -11.35 -0.06 13.90
CA ASN A 77 -12.77 -0.06 14.23
C ASN A 77 -13.24 -1.48 14.51
N TYR A 78 -13.85 -1.67 15.68
CA TYR A 78 -14.36 -2.95 16.14
C TYR A 78 -15.86 -2.87 16.41
N SER A 79 -16.58 -3.90 15.95
CA SER A 79 -17.98 -4.14 16.31
C SER A 79 -18.10 -5.38 17.18
N CYS A 80 -19.10 -5.39 18.05
CA CYS A 80 -19.44 -6.57 18.83
C CYS A 80 -20.40 -7.46 18.03
N LEU A 81 -19.99 -8.68 17.74
CA LEU A 81 -20.84 -9.68 17.09
C LEU A 81 -21.87 -10.25 18.09
N ASP A 82 -22.92 -10.90 17.56
CA ASP A 82 -24.00 -11.50 18.36
C ASP A 82 -23.53 -12.55 19.37
N ASN A 83 -22.37 -13.17 19.12
CA ASN A 83 -21.74 -14.15 20.00
C ASN A 83 -20.93 -13.49 21.15
N GLY A 84 -20.94 -12.16 21.28
CA GLY A 84 -20.21 -11.43 22.30
C GLY A 84 -18.70 -11.35 22.05
N THR A 85 -18.25 -11.55 20.81
CA THR A 85 -16.84 -11.40 20.39
C THR A 85 -16.62 -10.12 19.60
N TRP A 86 -15.49 -9.47 19.84
CA TRP A 86 -15.06 -8.31 19.05
C TRP A 86 -14.61 -8.76 17.67
N PHE A 87 -15.05 -8.02 16.65
CA PHE A 87 -14.68 -8.23 15.26
C PHE A 87 -14.19 -6.93 14.66
N ASN A 88 -13.00 -6.98 14.04
CA ASN A 88 -12.46 -5.84 13.32
C ASN A 88 -13.28 -5.63 12.04
N ILE A 89 -13.93 -4.48 11.94
CA ILE A 89 -14.75 -4.09 10.79
C ILE A 89 -14.01 -3.07 9.90
N GLY A 90 -12.69 -3.00 10.05
CA GLY A 90 -11.80 -2.11 9.31
C GLY A 90 -11.09 -1.10 10.20
N ALA A 91 -10.51 -0.11 9.55
CA ALA A 91 -9.80 1.00 10.16
C ALA A 91 -9.88 2.23 9.24
N VAL A 92 -9.46 3.38 9.75
CA VAL A 92 -9.12 4.54 8.93
C VAL A 92 -7.83 5.13 9.48
N THR A 93 -6.80 5.14 8.65
CA THR A 93 -5.48 5.64 9.02
C THR A 93 -4.86 6.48 7.90
N GLU A 94 -3.99 7.41 8.29
CA GLU A 94 -3.16 8.17 7.36
C GLU A 94 -1.81 7.47 7.21
N LEU A 95 -1.27 7.50 6.00
CA LEU A 95 -0.02 6.85 5.63
C LEU A 95 1.09 7.88 5.42
N PHE A 96 2.26 7.60 5.97
CA PHE A 96 3.43 8.48 5.94
C PHE A 96 4.66 7.71 5.48
N ASP A 97 5.42 8.28 4.56
CA ASP A 97 6.64 7.72 4.03
C ASP A 97 7.75 7.73 5.10
N ILE A 98 8.17 6.53 5.50
CA ILE A 98 9.27 6.34 6.46
C ILE A 98 10.51 5.73 5.81
N SER A 99 10.58 5.74 4.47
CA SER A 99 11.71 5.16 3.72
C SER A 99 13.06 5.77 4.08
N CYS A 100 13.09 6.98 4.65
CA CYS A 100 14.33 7.63 5.07
C CYS A 100 14.89 7.14 6.40
N ILE A 101 14.10 6.42 7.21
CA ILE A 101 14.54 5.91 8.50
C ILE A 101 15.42 4.66 8.28
N PRO A 102 16.57 4.51 8.97
CA PRO A 102 17.35 3.28 8.93
C PRO A 102 16.50 2.06 9.32
N ASP A 103 16.73 0.91 8.70
CA ASP A 103 15.89 -0.29 8.88
C ASP A 103 15.79 -0.68 10.37
N GLU A 104 16.94 -0.71 11.05
CA GLU A 104 17.06 -0.99 12.48
C GLU A 104 16.35 0.02 13.39
N SER A 105 16.00 1.19 12.87
CA SER A 105 15.35 2.27 13.61
C SER A 105 13.84 2.37 13.34
N ILE A 106 13.30 1.58 12.40
CA ILE A 106 11.88 1.62 12.05
C ILE A 106 11.00 1.23 13.24
N ALA A 107 11.22 0.06 13.86
CA ALA A 107 10.41 -0.38 14.99
C ALA A 107 10.48 0.58 16.20
N PRO A 108 11.67 1.06 16.64
CA PRO A 108 11.76 2.11 17.66
C PRO A 108 11.03 3.40 17.29
N PHE A 109 11.08 3.83 16.02
CA PHE A 109 10.37 5.01 15.56
C PHE A 109 8.86 4.83 15.59
N THR A 110 8.35 3.66 15.19
CA THR A 110 6.93 3.33 15.29
C THR A 110 6.44 3.35 16.72
N THR A 111 7.19 2.76 17.66
CA THR A 111 6.88 2.82 19.10
C THR A 111 6.92 4.26 19.62
N PHE A 112 7.89 5.07 19.17
CA PHE A 112 7.95 6.49 19.51
C PHE A 112 6.69 7.23 19.05
N VAL A 113 6.27 7.07 17.80
CA VAL A 113 5.03 7.70 17.28
C VAL A 113 3.79 7.16 17.99
N ALA A 114 3.73 5.86 18.27
CA ALA A 114 2.62 5.25 19.01
C ALA A 114 2.44 5.90 20.38
N ASN A 115 3.52 6.19 21.12
CA ASN A 115 3.43 6.88 22.40
C ASN A 115 2.83 8.30 22.29
N PHE A 116 3.14 9.04 21.21
CA PHE A 116 2.50 10.33 20.96
C PHE A 116 1.04 10.16 20.57
N TRP A 117 0.75 9.17 19.74
CA TRP A 117 -0.61 8.90 19.30
C TRP A 117 -1.49 8.49 20.47
N GLU A 118 -1.03 7.62 21.35
CA GLU A 118 -1.72 7.23 22.59
C GLU A 118 -1.99 8.44 23.49
N ALA A 119 -1.00 9.32 23.66
CA ALA A 119 -1.14 10.55 24.44
C ALA A 119 -2.01 11.62 23.78
N ALA A 120 -2.30 11.51 22.47
CA ALA A 120 -3.10 12.48 21.75
C ALA A 120 -4.55 12.50 22.26
N GLY A 121 -5.04 13.68 22.60
CA GLY A 121 -6.43 13.88 23.01
C GLY A 121 -7.41 13.75 21.84
N GLU A 122 -8.71 13.78 22.15
CA GLU A 122 -9.75 13.86 21.14
C GLU A 122 -9.56 15.09 20.24
N GLY A 123 -9.75 14.93 18.94
CA GLY A 123 -9.65 16.01 17.96
C GLY A 123 -8.24 16.27 17.41
N VAL A 124 -7.21 15.59 17.93
CA VAL A 124 -5.87 15.61 17.32
C VAL A 124 -5.84 14.67 16.11
N SER A 125 -5.39 15.18 14.97
CA SER A 125 -5.23 14.41 13.73
C SER A 125 -3.93 13.60 13.70
N PRO A 126 -3.87 12.49 12.93
CA PRO A 126 -2.62 11.78 12.69
C PRO A 126 -1.51 12.67 12.13
N GLN A 127 -1.84 13.59 11.22
CA GLN A 127 -0.87 14.56 10.69
C GLN A 127 -0.27 15.44 11.80
N GLU A 128 -1.05 15.96 12.74
CA GLU A 128 -0.52 16.76 13.86
C GLU A 128 0.44 15.96 14.74
N VAL A 129 0.18 14.67 14.94
CA VAL A 129 1.09 13.78 15.67
C VAL A 129 2.41 13.60 14.91
N ILE A 130 2.35 13.40 13.60
CA ILE A 130 3.56 13.29 12.76
C ILE A 130 4.32 14.62 12.70
N ASP A 131 3.63 15.75 12.61
CA ASP A 131 4.24 17.08 12.64
C ASP A 131 5.03 17.27 13.94
N LEU A 132 4.46 16.86 15.07
CA LEU A 132 5.16 16.91 16.36
C LEU A 132 6.35 15.94 16.41
N ALA A 133 6.14 14.67 16.00
CA ALA A 133 7.18 13.64 16.02
C ALA A 133 8.37 13.97 15.11
N THR A 134 8.12 14.68 14.01
CA THR A 134 9.13 15.09 13.02
C THR A 134 9.61 16.53 13.19
N GLN A 135 9.19 17.21 14.27
CA GLN A 135 9.52 18.62 14.54
C GLN A 135 9.16 19.59 13.39
N GLY A 136 8.05 19.31 12.69
CA GLY A 136 7.50 20.17 11.64
C GLY A 136 8.13 19.99 10.26
N ALA A 137 8.94 18.95 10.04
CA ALA A 137 9.56 18.66 8.74
C ALA A 137 8.57 18.06 7.70
N SER A 138 7.27 18.07 7.97
CA SER A 138 6.35 16.95 7.69
C SER A 138 5.53 16.99 6.40
N SER A 139 5.46 18.12 5.69
CA SER A 139 4.47 18.29 4.62
C SER A 139 4.66 17.36 3.42
N ASN A 140 5.81 16.70 3.28
CA ASN A 140 6.13 15.81 2.15
C ASN A 140 6.05 14.32 2.49
N PHE A 141 5.84 13.94 3.77
CA PHE A 141 5.80 12.52 4.15
C PHE A 141 4.45 11.87 3.84
N SER A 142 3.37 12.63 3.76
CA SER A 142 2.03 12.09 3.49
C SER A 142 2.00 11.29 2.17
N LEU A 143 1.57 10.03 2.26
CA LEU A 143 1.44 9.10 1.14
C LEU A 143 0.01 8.98 0.66
N GLY A 144 -0.92 8.76 1.60
CA GLY A 144 -2.30 8.49 1.31
C GLY A 144 -3.10 8.10 2.55
N ILE A 145 -4.19 7.39 2.30
CA ILE A 145 -5.06 6.84 3.34
C ILE A 145 -5.12 5.32 3.24
N HIS A 146 -5.31 4.66 4.37
CA HIS A 146 -5.60 3.24 4.45
C HIS A 146 -6.94 3.04 5.15
N TYR A 147 -7.83 2.28 4.51
CA TYR A 147 -9.19 2.04 4.97
C TYR A 147 -9.70 0.69 4.47
N TRP A 148 -10.90 0.30 4.89
CA TRP A 148 -11.50 -0.98 4.49
C TRP A 148 -12.81 -0.74 3.76
N ILE A 149 -13.11 -1.66 2.84
CA ILE A 149 -14.38 -1.74 2.11
C ILE A 149 -14.98 -3.13 2.30
N PRO A 150 -16.30 -3.29 2.10
CA PRO A 150 -16.87 -4.63 1.91
C PRO A 150 -16.14 -5.36 0.78
N SER A 151 -15.83 -6.64 1.00
CA SER A 151 -15.05 -7.43 0.05
C SER A 151 -15.81 -7.56 -1.27
N PRO A 152 -15.24 -7.07 -2.40
CA PRO A 152 -15.88 -7.24 -3.70
C PRO A 152 -15.82 -8.68 -4.20
N LEU A 153 -14.99 -9.54 -3.58
CA LEU A 153 -14.93 -10.98 -3.86
C LEU A 153 -16.07 -11.76 -3.20
N GLU A 154 -16.63 -11.24 -2.11
CA GLU A 154 -17.70 -11.89 -1.34
C GLU A 154 -18.85 -10.91 -1.04
N PRO A 155 -19.53 -10.36 -2.07
CA PRO A 155 -20.50 -9.27 -1.90
C PRO A 155 -21.73 -9.65 -1.06
N SER A 156 -21.99 -10.94 -0.84
CA SER A 156 -23.09 -11.43 0.01
C SER A 156 -22.69 -11.61 1.48
N ASN A 157 -21.40 -11.50 1.82
CA ASN A 157 -20.90 -11.68 3.18
C ASN A 157 -20.59 -10.31 3.82
N PRO A 158 -21.45 -9.79 4.72
CA PRO A 158 -21.26 -8.47 5.30
C PRO A 158 -20.05 -8.39 6.26
N LEU A 159 -19.47 -9.54 6.64
CA LEU A 159 -18.27 -9.61 7.46
C LEU A 159 -16.99 -9.74 6.61
N ALA A 160 -17.11 -10.05 5.32
CA ALA A 160 -15.96 -10.06 4.44
C ALA A 160 -15.58 -8.62 4.09
N ILE A 161 -14.36 -8.22 4.48
CA ILE A 161 -13.81 -6.90 4.22
C ILE A 161 -12.48 -7.01 3.47
N SER A 162 -12.14 -5.98 2.71
CA SER A 162 -10.86 -5.85 2.03
C SER A 162 -10.19 -4.54 2.40
N SER A 163 -8.88 -4.63 2.59
CA SER A 163 -8.01 -3.51 2.89
C SER A 163 -7.76 -2.69 1.63
N VAL A 164 -7.77 -1.36 1.75
CA VAL A 164 -7.47 -0.43 0.66
C VAL A 164 -6.35 0.48 1.09
N TRP A 165 -5.34 0.63 0.23
CA TRP A 165 -4.30 1.66 0.37
C TRP A 165 -4.42 2.58 -0.83
N ASP A 166 -4.67 3.87 -0.61
CA ASP A 166 -4.96 4.84 -1.67
C ASP A 166 -4.09 6.10 -1.54
N PHE A 167 -3.21 6.30 -2.52
CA PHE A 167 -2.30 7.43 -2.63
C PHE A 167 -2.79 8.49 -3.64
N SER A 168 -3.95 8.26 -4.27
CA SER A 168 -4.47 9.05 -5.40
C SER A 168 -4.81 10.50 -5.04
N GLN A 169 -5.13 10.76 -3.77
CA GLN A 169 -5.50 12.11 -3.30
C GLN A 169 -4.32 12.88 -2.68
N GLN A 170 -3.17 12.23 -2.51
CA GLN A 170 -2.01 12.81 -1.84
C GLN A 170 -0.74 12.67 -2.69
N ARG A 171 0.20 11.76 -2.34
CA ARG A 171 1.52 11.65 -2.98
C ARG A 171 1.44 11.56 -4.50
N LEU A 172 0.44 10.83 -5.01
CA LEU A 172 0.29 10.54 -6.43
C LEU A 172 -0.80 11.38 -7.11
N LYS A 173 -1.33 12.42 -6.46
CA LYS A 173 -2.40 13.27 -7.01
C LYS A 173 -2.07 13.89 -8.38
N GLY A 174 -0.81 14.23 -8.61
CA GLY A 174 -0.32 14.80 -9.86
C GLY A 174 0.20 13.77 -10.87
N ASP A 175 0.16 12.47 -10.54
CA ASP A 175 0.72 11.42 -11.37
C ASP A 175 -0.18 11.14 -12.60
N PRO A 176 0.37 10.99 -13.82
CA PRO A 176 -0.42 10.59 -14.99
C PRO A 176 -1.19 9.27 -14.82
N ASN A 177 -0.75 8.40 -13.93
CA ASN A 177 -1.34 7.11 -13.57
C ASN A 177 -2.13 7.15 -12.26
N VAL A 178 -2.49 8.34 -11.73
CA VAL A 178 -3.20 8.54 -10.45
C VAL A 178 -4.46 7.68 -10.29
N LYS A 179 -5.18 7.40 -11.38
CA LYS A 179 -6.38 6.53 -11.36
C LYS A 179 -6.11 5.10 -10.87
N ASN A 180 -4.84 4.68 -10.89
CA ASN A 180 -4.40 3.36 -10.45
C ASN A 180 -3.54 3.44 -9.17
N ALA A 181 -3.45 4.62 -8.53
CA ALA A 181 -2.66 4.89 -7.34
C ALA A 181 -3.31 4.40 -6.05
N PHE A 182 -4.02 3.27 -6.14
CA PHE A 182 -4.58 2.55 -5.01
C PHE A 182 -4.38 1.05 -5.21
N VAL A 183 -4.66 0.26 -4.18
CA VAL A 183 -4.77 -1.19 -4.27
C VAL A 183 -5.78 -1.69 -3.25
N VAL A 184 -6.65 -2.60 -3.69
CA VAL A 184 -7.50 -3.40 -2.81
C VAL A 184 -6.80 -4.74 -2.56
N GLY A 185 -6.54 -5.06 -1.31
CA GLY A 185 -5.83 -6.26 -0.89
C GLY A 185 -6.70 -7.22 -0.09
N GLY A 186 -6.42 -8.51 -0.27
CA GLY A 186 -6.91 -9.59 0.58
C GLY A 186 -5.75 -10.26 1.31
N ASP A 187 -5.96 -10.57 2.59
CA ASP A 187 -4.94 -11.19 3.43
C ASP A 187 -4.66 -12.63 2.95
N THR A 188 -3.39 -12.93 2.71
CA THR A 188 -2.91 -14.24 2.26
C THR A 188 -2.32 -15.06 3.39
N ALA A 189 -1.80 -14.39 4.43
CA ALA A 189 -1.34 -15.02 5.65
C ALA A 189 -1.38 -14.05 6.81
N MET A 190 -1.44 -14.61 8.02
CA MET A 190 -1.49 -13.87 9.27
C MET A 190 -0.71 -14.63 10.35
N VAL A 191 0.05 -13.91 11.15
CA VAL A 191 0.70 -14.40 12.36
C VAL A 191 0.45 -13.42 13.50
N PRO A 192 0.35 -13.88 14.77
CA PRO A 192 0.32 -12.97 15.92
C PRO A 192 1.52 -12.03 15.90
N SER A 193 1.38 -10.80 16.41
CA SER A 193 2.56 -9.91 16.58
C SER A 193 3.59 -10.61 17.48
N PRO A 194 4.86 -10.72 17.03
CA PRO A 194 5.93 -11.32 17.83
C PRO A 194 6.31 -10.47 19.05
N GLU A 195 5.99 -9.17 19.05
CA GLU A 195 6.30 -8.27 20.15
C GLU A 195 5.26 -8.31 21.26
N ASN A 196 3.97 -8.10 20.94
CA ASN A 196 2.89 -8.11 21.93
C ASN A 196 1.54 -8.46 21.30
N ALA A 197 1.34 -9.74 20.97
CA ALA A 197 0.11 -10.28 20.38
C ALA A 197 -1.20 -9.97 21.15
N THR A 198 -1.13 -9.53 22.40
CA THR A 198 -2.33 -9.16 23.17
C THR A 198 -2.92 -7.81 22.72
N PHE A 199 -2.06 -6.86 22.36
CA PHE A 199 -2.45 -5.48 22.07
C PHE A 199 -2.11 -5.06 20.64
N ASP A 200 -1.05 -5.62 20.07
CA ASP A 200 -0.59 -5.26 18.74
C ASP A 200 -1.37 -6.02 17.68
N ALA A 201 -1.76 -5.30 16.63
CA ALA A 201 -2.38 -5.91 15.45
C ALA A 201 -1.49 -7.04 14.89
N PRO A 202 -2.08 -8.12 14.38
CA PRO A 202 -1.30 -9.23 13.84
C PRO A 202 -0.54 -8.81 12.60
N TRP A 203 0.63 -9.41 12.41
CA TRP A 203 1.38 -9.25 11.18
C TRP A 203 0.67 -10.01 10.05
N ILE A 204 0.58 -9.39 8.89
CA ILE A 204 -0.11 -9.96 7.73
C ILE A 204 0.72 -9.79 6.47
N SER A 205 0.53 -10.71 5.54
CA SER A 205 0.81 -10.48 4.14
C SER A 205 -0.52 -10.42 3.40
N SER A 206 -0.66 -9.46 2.49
CA SER A 206 -1.83 -9.28 1.63
C SER A 206 -1.38 -9.26 0.17
N ALA A 207 -2.22 -9.74 -0.72
CA ALA A 207 -2.02 -9.64 -2.16
C ALA A 207 -3.14 -8.82 -2.79
N VAL A 208 -2.85 -8.14 -3.90
CA VAL A 208 -3.87 -7.45 -4.68
C VAL A 208 -4.96 -8.43 -5.12
N ILE A 209 -6.21 -8.07 -4.89
CA ILE A 209 -7.33 -8.89 -5.35
C ILE A 209 -7.50 -8.77 -6.86
N THR A 210 -8.11 -9.78 -7.47
CA THR A 210 -8.42 -9.81 -8.90
C THR A 210 -9.92 -9.90 -9.11
N LEU A 211 -10.48 -8.92 -9.83
CA LEU A 211 -11.87 -8.87 -10.27
C LEU A 211 -11.91 -9.02 -11.79
N ASP A 212 -12.67 -9.98 -12.31
CA ASP A 212 -12.81 -10.25 -13.75
C ASP A 212 -11.47 -10.37 -14.50
N GLY A 213 -10.49 -11.01 -13.86
CA GLY A 213 -9.15 -11.21 -14.43
C GLY A 213 -8.25 -9.96 -14.41
N LYS A 214 -8.64 -8.88 -13.72
CA LYS A 214 -7.86 -7.66 -13.56
C LYS A 214 -7.60 -7.36 -12.08
N LYS A 215 -6.41 -6.85 -11.79
CA LYS A 215 -6.05 -6.35 -10.47
C LYS A 215 -6.92 -5.14 -10.11
N ASP A 216 -7.37 -5.07 -8.86
CA ASP A 216 -8.13 -3.92 -8.36
C ASP A 216 -7.18 -2.88 -7.75
N GLY A 217 -6.71 -2.00 -8.63
CA GLY A 217 -5.62 -1.06 -8.35
C GLY A 217 -4.25 -1.56 -8.78
N MET A 218 -3.26 -0.66 -8.80
CA MET A 218 -1.89 -0.97 -9.23
C MET A 218 -0.83 -0.34 -8.32
N LEU A 219 -1.19 0.11 -7.12
CA LEU A 219 -0.23 0.70 -6.17
C LEU A 219 0.83 -0.31 -5.74
N ALA A 220 0.41 -1.56 -5.47
CA ALA A 220 1.27 -2.67 -5.07
C ALA A 220 0.68 -4.00 -5.53
N ASP A 221 1.51 -5.03 -5.61
CA ASP A 221 1.09 -6.40 -5.88
C ASP A 221 1.00 -7.24 -4.59
N GLN A 222 1.82 -6.90 -3.62
CA GLN A 222 1.88 -7.53 -2.31
C GLN A 222 2.22 -6.50 -1.25
N ILE A 223 1.60 -6.63 -0.08
CA ILE A 223 1.78 -5.70 1.05
C ILE A 223 2.02 -6.52 2.31
N TYR A 224 2.98 -6.09 3.12
CA TYR A 224 3.18 -6.61 4.47
C TYR A 224 2.77 -5.58 5.49
N ARG A 225 2.06 -6.00 6.53
CA ARG A 225 1.88 -5.22 7.76
C ARG A 225 2.75 -5.83 8.84
N ILE A 226 3.69 -5.07 9.38
CA ILE A 226 4.64 -5.51 10.42
C ILE A 226 4.96 -4.38 11.38
N HIS A 227 5.70 -4.68 12.47
CA HIS A 227 6.04 -3.73 13.54
C HIS A 227 4.82 -2.91 13.96
N CYS A 228 3.81 -3.61 14.46
CA CYS A 228 2.55 -3.00 14.86
C CYS A 228 2.65 -2.58 16.32
N ASN A 229 2.10 -1.42 16.66
CA ASN A 229 1.84 -1.00 18.02
C ASN A 229 0.34 -0.73 18.16
N ASP A 230 -0.28 -1.38 19.14
CA ASP A 230 -1.72 -1.35 19.38
C ASP A 230 -2.54 -1.79 18.15
N GLY A 231 -3.82 -1.44 18.12
CA GLY A 231 -4.74 -1.79 17.04
C GLY A 231 -5.39 -3.15 17.15
N ASN A 232 -4.95 -4.03 18.06
CA ASN A 232 -5.74 -5.19 18.44
C ASN A 232 -6.66 -4.82 19.61
N TYR A 233 -7.94 -5.19 19.53
CA TYR A 233 -8.82 -5.03 20.66
C TYR A 233 -8.42 -6.04 21.76
N PRO A 234 -8.14 -5.60 23.01
CA PRO A 234 -7.68 -6.51 24.05
C PRO A 234 -8.66 -7.68 24.30
N PRO A 235 -8.17 -8.88 24.66
CA PRO A 235 -9.03 -10.02 24.92
C PRO A 235 -10.11 -9.70 25.96
N GLY A 236 -11.37 -9.95 25.58
CA GLY A 236 -12.53 -9.68 26.42
C GLY A 236 -13.83 -9.98 25.70
N THR A 237 -14.93 -10.02 26.45
CA THR A 237 -16.27 -10.13 25.88
C THR A 237 -16.87 -8.74 25.67
N CYS A 238 -17.83 -8.67 24.76
CA CYS A 238 -18.50 -7.45 24.37
C CYS A 238 -20.02 -7.65 24.42
N THR A 239 -20.79 -6.58 24.54
CA THR A 239 -22.27 -6.67 24.50
C THR A 239 -22.77 -6.44 23.08
N PRO A 240 -23.49 -7.40 22.46
CA PRO A 240 -24.05 -7.21 21.12
C PRO A 240 -24.90 -5.94 21.04
N GLY A 241 -24.73 -5.18 19.94
CA GLY A 241 -25.45 -3.92 19.72
C GLY A 241 -24.89 -2.70 20.47
N GLN A 242 -23.82 -2.84 21.24
CA GLN A 242 -23.12 -1.67 21.79
C GLN A 242 -22.41 -0.85 20.70
N PRO A 243 -22.10 0.43 20.95
CA PRO A 243 -21.36 1.25 20.00
C PRO A 243 -20.04 0.63 19.57
N GLN A 244 -19.63 0.98 18.34
CA GLN A 244 -18.32 0.60 17.81
C GLN A 244 -17.20 1.10 18.72
N ALA A 245 -16.16 0.28 18.86
CA ALA A 245 -14.97 0.66 19.57
C ALA A 245 -13.88 1.10 18.60
N LEU A 246 -13.22 2.21 18.95
CA LEU A 246 -12.05 2.70 18.23
C LEU A 246 -10.80 2.38 19.06
N VAL A 247 -9.89 1.63 18.47
CA VAL A 247 -8.59 1.32 19.06
C VAL A 247 -7.54 2.07 18.26
N LYS A 248 -6.77 2.92 18.92
CA LYS A 248 -5.63 3.59 18.29
C LYS A 248 -4.65 2.54 17.78
N SER A 249 -4.04 2.80 16.63
CA SER A 249 -3.02 1.90 16.08
C SER A 249 -1.95 2.65 15.33
N THR A 250 -0.73 2.15 15.45
CA THR A 250 0.40 2.55 14.63
C THR A 250 0.96 1.30 13.94
N LEU A 251 0.92 1.27 12.61
CA LEU A 251 1.27 0.09 11.80
C LEU A 251 2.33 0.47 10.78
N ASN A 252 3.17 -0.46 10.35
CA ASN A 252 4.04 -0.23 9.20
C ASN A 252 3.67 -1.12 8.02
N PHE A 253 3.82 -0.59 6.80
CA PHE A 253 3.53 -1.26 5.55
C PHE A 253 4.71 -1.28 4.59
N TRP A 254 5.05 -2.46 4.06
CA TRP A 254 6.00 -2.63 2.96
C TRP A 254 5.23 -3.07 1.73
N MET A 255 5.25 -2.24 0.69
CA MET A 255 4.48 -2.42 -0.52
C MET A 255 5.41 -2.81 -1.67
N TYR A 256 5.25 -4.02 -2.20
CA TYR A 256 6.08 -4.57 -3.27
C TYR A 256 5.36 -4.57 -4.62
N GLY A 257 6.13 -4.35 -5.69
CA GLY A 257 5.61 -4.39 -7.06
C GLY A 257 4.77 -3.16 -7.42
N GLY A 258 3.73 -3.38 -8.23
CA GLY A 258 2.84 -2.32 -8.72
C GLY A 258 3.44 -1.47 -9.85
N ALA A 259 2.70 -0.45 -10.28
CA ALA A 259 3.05 0.38 -11.43
C ALA A 259 4.24 1.34 -11.20
N TRP A 260 4.68 1.48 -9.94
CA TRP A 260 5.78 2.35 -9.51
C TRP A 260 7.05 1.57 -9.12
N ALA A 261 7.13 0.26 -9.35
CA ALA A 261 8.30 -0.55 -8.99
C ALA A 261 9.62 -0.05 -9.62
N ASP A 262 9.55 0.62 -10.77
CA ASP A 262 10.71 1.25 -11.44
C ASP A 262 11.16 2.58 -10.80
N THR A 263 10.47 3.06 -9.78
CA THR A 263 10.86 4.25 -9.00
C THR A 263 11.81 3.92 -7.85
N ILE A 264 12.14 2.63 -7.63
CA ILE A 264 13.12 2.21 -6.63
C ILE A 264 14.52 2.66 -7.08
N PHE A 265 15.23 3.40 -6.24
CA PHE A 265 16.60 3.89 -6.51
C PHE A 265 17.59 3.43 -5.45
#